data_AF-A0A4R2KGH3-F1
#
_entry.id   AF-A0A4R2KGH3-F1
#
_cell.length_a   1.000
_cell.length_b   1.000
_cell.length_c   1.000
_cell.angle_alpha   90.00
_cell.angle_beta   90.00
_cell.angle_gamma   90.00
#
_symmetry.space_group_name_H-M   'P 1'
#
loop_
_entity.id
_entity.type
_entity.pdbx_description
1 polymer ?
#
loop_
_entity_poly.entity_id
_entity_poly.type
_entity_poly.pdbx_seq_one_letter_code
_entity_poly.pdbx_strand_id
1 'polypeptide(L)'
;MSTKLYDISNWCRQGSELKSYPYIGEIDIDLNIGKVVKVGESYFSIGVLSHVEKNAGAREIEIDFEPEDKDYENNLICPYCGYEDKDSWELSDDDEKHRCGRCGAIVSYERVVTVEYNASPVEPPGIVTANWI
;
A
#
# COMPACT_ATOMS: atom_id res chain seq x y z
N MET A 1 -4.77 -6.22 -29.30
CA MET A 1 -4.02 -7.49 -29.16
C MET A 1 -4.35 -8.04 -27.80
N SER A 2 -4.90 -9.24 -27.75
CA SER A 2 -5.39 -9.83 -26.50
C SER A 2 -4.25 -10.29 -25.59
N THR A 3 -4.49 -10.24 -24.28
CA THR A 3 -3.56 -10.64 -23.20
C THR A 3 -4.24 -11.64 -22.29
N LYS A 4 -3.56 -12.75 -21.99
CA LYS A 4 -4.04 -13.81 -21.09
C LYS A 4 -3.77 -13.47 -19.63
N LEU A 5 -4.76 -13.63 -18.77
CA LEU A 5 -4.68 -13.37 -17.34
C LEU A 5 -4.54 -14.66 -16.55
N TYR A 6 -3.66 -14.64 -15.56
CA TYR A 6 -3.39 -15.74 -14.64
C TYR A 6 -3.45 -15.25 -13.18
N ASP A 7 -3.99 -16.06 -12.28
CA ASP A 7 -4.13 -15.71 -10.86
C ASP A 7 -2.81 -15.87 -10.10
N ILE A 8 -2.18 -14.74 -9.79
CA ILE A 8 -0.89 -14.69 -9.09
C ILE A 8 -1.05 -14.49 -7.57
N SER A 9 -2.18 -14.89 -6.99
CA SER A 9 -2.40 -14.82 -5.54
C SER A 9 -1.33 -15.56 -4.73
N ASN A 10 -0.77 -16.65 -5.29
CA ASN A 10 0.29 -17.45 -4.67
C ASN A 10 1.70 -17.16 -5.23
N TRP A 11 1.92 -15.99 -5.86
CA TRP A 11 3.16 -15.67 -6.58
C TRP A 11 4.45 -15.97 -5.81
N CYS A 12 4.51 -15.50 -4.57
CA CYS A 12 5.70 -15.64 -3.71
C CYS A 12 6.04 -17.09 -3.34
N ARG A 13 5.14 -18.06 -3.61
CA ARG A 13 5.34 -19.48 -3.31
C ARG A 13 5.66 -20.33 -4.52
N GLN A 14 5.24 -19.91 -5.71
CA GLN A 14 5.24 -20.74 -6.92
C GLN A 14 6.25 -20.25 -7.98
N GLY A 15 6.78 -19.03 -7.87
CA GLY A 15 7.86 -18.52 -8.73
C GLY A 15 7.36 -17.74 -9.94
N SER A 16 8.23 -17.50 -10.91
CA SER A 16 8.01 -16.48 -11.96
C SER A 16 7.31 -16.99 -13.24
N GLU A 17 7.05 -18.29 -13.36
CA GLU A 17 6.41 -18.86 -14.56
C GLU A 17 4.88 -18.63 -14.54
N LEU A 18 4.43 -17.56 -15.19
CA LEU A 18 3.01 -17.17 -15.22
C LEU A 18 2.05 -18.28 -15.69
N LYS A 19 2.46 -19.08 -16.67
CA LYS A 19 1.62 -20.15 -17.24
C LYS A 19 1.37 -21.31 -16.26
N SER A 20 2.10 -21.35 -15.15
CA SER A 20 1.89 -22.34 -14.08
C SER A 20 0.74 -21.97 -13.13
N TYR A 21 0.28 -20.72 -13.15
CA TYR A 21 -0.80 -20.23 -12.30
C TYR A 21 -2.18 -20.54 -12.90
N PRO A 22 -3.27 -20.53 -12.09
CA PRO A 22 -4.62 -20.71 -12.59
C PRO A 22 -4.97 -19.67 -13.66
N TYR A 23 -5.51 -20.11 -14.79
CA TYR A 23 -5.97 -19.23 -15.86
C TYR A 23 -7.29 -18.54 -15.47
N ILE A 24 -7.34 -17.22 -15.62
CA ILE A 24 -8.54 -16.41 -15.36
C ILE A 24 -9.33 -16.19 -16.66
N GLY A 25 -8.66 -15.75 -17.71
CA GLY A 25 -9.33 -15.31 -18.94
C GLY A 25 -8.42 -14.55 -19.90
N GLU A 26 -9.01 -13.96 -20.93
CA GLU A 26 -8.29 -13.20 -21.95
C GLU A 26 -9.01 -11.86 -22.19
N ILE A 27 -8.24 -10.78 -22.27
CA ILE A 27 -8.75 -9.42 -22.40
C ILE A 27 -8.02 -8.68 -23.52
N ASP A 28 -8.73 -7.81 -24.25
CA ASP A 28 -8.17 -6.99 -25.34
C ASP A 28 -8.11 -5.52 -24.95
N ILE A 29 -7.28 -5.21 -23.95
CA ILE A 29 -7.01 -3.85 -23.49
C ILE A 29 -5.50 -3.67 -23.28
N ASP A 30 -5.03 -2.44 -23.43
CA ASP A 30 -3.63 -2.11 -23.13
C ASP A 30 -3.41 -2.07 -21.61
N LEU A 31 -2.52 -2.95 -21.15
CA LEU A 31 -2.23 -3.18 -19.74
C LEU A 31 -0.93 -2.52 -19.31
N ASN A 32 -0.91 -2.08 -18.06
CA ASN A 32 0.30 -1.67 -17.35
C ASN A 32 0.26 -2.27 -15.94
N ILE A 33 1.42 -2.47 -15.33
CA ILE A 33 1.50 -2.89 -13.93
C ILE A 33 0.87 -1.79 -13.05
N GLY A 34 0.14 -2.20 -12.02
CA GLY A 34 -0.57 -1.29 -11.13
C GLY A 34 -1.90 -0.76 -11.68
N LYS A 35 -2.31 -1.13 -12.91
CA LYS A 35 -3.68 -0.92 -13.36
C LYS A 35 -4.62 -1.95 -12.72
N VAL A 36 -5.85 -1.50 -12.49
CA VAL A 36 -6.98 -2.38 -12.19
C VAL A 36 -7.84 -2.55 -13.44
N VAL A 37 -8.27 -3.78 -13.70
CA VAL A 37 -9.18 -4.12 -14.78
C VAL A 37 -10.45 -4.72 -14.20
N LYS A 38 -11.60 -4.33 -14.75
CA LYS A 38 -12.90 -4.91 -14.40
C LYS A 38 -13.25 -5.98 -15.42
N VAL A 39 -13.54 -7.19 -14.95
CA VAL A 39 -14.01 -8.30 -15.78
C VAL A 39 -15.27 -8.85 -15.14
N GLY A 40 -16.43 -8.61 -15.77
CA GLY A 40 -17.73 -8.87 -15.15
C GLY A 40 -17.94 -7.96 -13.93
N GLU A 41 -18.22 -8.56 -12.77
CA GLU A 41 -18.39 -7.85 -11.50
C GLU A 41 -17.10 -7.74 -10.69
N SER A 42 -16.08 -8.54 -11.02
CA SER A 42 -14.80 -8.60 -10.31
C SER A 42 -13.78 -7.59 -10.82
N TYR A 43 -12.90 -7.16 -9.91
CA TYR A 43 -11.78 -6.26 -10.19
C TYR A 43 -10.46 -6.99 -9.99
N PHE A 44 -9.52 -6.79 -10.91
CA PHE A 44 -8.23 -7.46 -10.91
C PHE A 44 -7.10 -6.45 -11.01
N SER A 45 -6.18 -6.47 -10.04
CA SER A 45 -4.93 -5.71 -10.09
C SER A 45 -3.88 -6.48 -10.89
N ILE A 46 -3.24 -5.81 -11.85
CA ILE A 46 -2.14 -6.38 -12.64
C ILE A 46 -0.81 -6.18 -11.90
N GLY A 47 -0.21 -7.28 -11.44
CA GLY A 47 1.07 -7.27 -10.73
C GLY A 47 2.26 -7.67 -11.60
N VAL A 48 2.03 -8.42 -12.68
CA VAL A 48 3.08 -8.88 -13.60
C VAL A 48 2.57 -8.79 -15.03
N LEU A 49 3.42 -8.37 -15.96
CA LEU A 49 3.06 -8.21 -17.37
C LEU A 49 4.19 -8.66 -18.28
N SER A 50 3.88 -9.52 -19.25
CA SER A 50 4.79 -9.90 -20.34
C SER A 50 4.20 -9.48 -21.68
N HIS A 51 4.74 -8.40 -22.25
CA HIS A 51 4.34 -7.94 -23.59
C HIS A 51 4.81 -8.88 -24.71
N VAL A 52 5.86 -9.69 -24.46
CA VAL A 52 6.39 -10.68 -25.41
C VAL A 52 5.50 -11.90 -25.45
N GLU A 53 5.18 -12.47 -24.28
CA GLU A 53 4.36 -13.68 -24.20
C GLU A 53 2.85 -13.41 -24.25
N LYS A 54 2.44 -12.13 -24.21
CA LYS A 54 1.04 -11.69 -24.17
C LYS A 54 0.27 -12.32 -23.00
N ASN A 55 0.90 -12.34 -21.83
CA ASN A 55 0.28 -12.76 -20.59
C ASN A 55 0.53 -11.77 -19.46
N ALA A 56 -0.36 -11.79 -18.47
CA ALA A 56 -0.27 -10.98 -17.29
C ALA A 56 -0.69 -11.79 -16.06
N GLY A 57 -0.04 -11.50 -14.95
CA GLY A 57 -0.42 -11.98 -13.63
C GLY A 57 -1.32 -10.96 -12.98
N ALA A 58 -2.52 -11.39 -12.57
CA ALA A 58 -3.49 -10.56 -11.90
C ALA A 58 -3.91 -11.16 -10.55
N ARG A 59 -4.31 -10.31 -9.61
CA ARG A 59 -4.96 -10.74 -8.37
C ARG A 59 -6.30 -10.04 -8.24
N GLU A 60 -7.33 -10.80 -7.92
CA GLU A 60 -8.64 -10.25 -7.60
C GLU A 60 -8.53 -9.33 -6.37
N ILE A 61 -9.22 -8.20 -6.41
CA ILE A 61 -9.25 -7.21 -5.35
C ILE A 61 -10.67 -6.67 -5.19
N GLU A 62 -10.96 -6.20 -3.99
CA GLU A 62 -12.13 -5.37 -3.72
C GLU A 62 -11.73 -3.90 -3.86
N ILE A 63 -12.66 -3.07 -4.36
CA ILE A 63 -12.48 -1.63 -4.45
C ILE A 63 -13.69 -0.94 -3.85
N ASP A 64 -13.42 -0.10 -2.86
CA ASP A 64 -14.35 0.90 -2.38
C ASP A 64 -14.14 2.19 -3.17
N PHE A 65 -15.18 2.68 -3.84
CA PHE A 65 -15.12 3.90 -4.64
C PHE A 65 -15.46 5.17 -3.84
N GLU A 66 -16.00 5.00 -2.63
CA GLU A 66 -16.36 6.08 -1.71
C GLU A 66 -15.77 5.79 -0.32
N PRO A 67 -14.43 5.59 -0.22
CA PRO A 67 -13.85 5.13 1.01
C PRO A 67 -13.81 6.23 2.07
N GLU A 68 -13.85 5.81 3.32
CA GLU A 68 -13.49 6.65 4.47
C GLU A 68 -11.96 6.74 4.62
N ASP A 69 -11.50 7.82 5.27
CA ASP A 69 -10.10 8.01 5.62
C ASP A 69 -9.59 6.91 6.57
N LYS A 70 -8.28 6.67 6.54
CA LYS A 70 -7.58 5.68 7.38
C LYS A 70 -6.63 6.42 8.31
N ASP A 71 -7.06 6.61 9.55
CA ASP A 71 -6.34 7.42 10.52
C ASP A 71 -5.56 6.57 11.54
N TYR A 72 -4.36 7.03 11.91
CA TYR A 72 -3.53 6.43 12.97
C TYR A 72 -3.20 4.94 12.81
N GLU A 73 -3.11 4.47 11.58
CA GLU A 73 -2.66 3.12 11.25
C GLU A 73 -1.14 2.98 11.39
N ASN A 74 -0.67 1.77 11.71
CA ASN A 74 0.78 1.51 11.88
C ASN A 74 1.57 1.64 10.56
N ASN A 75 0.90 1.40 9.44
CA ASN A 75 1.42 1.48 8.08
C ASN A 75 0.42 2.23 7.20
N LEU A 76 0.86 2.76 6.06
CA LEU A 76 -0.06 3.37 5.10
C LEU A 76 -1.01 2.31 4.53
N ILE A 77 -2.30 2.44 4.85
CA ILE A 77 -3.36 1.59 4.29
C ILE A 77 -4.06 2.35 3.17
N CYS A 78 -4.12 1.75 1.98
CA CYS A 78 -4.87 2.33 0.87
C CYS A 78 -6.38 2.30 1.19
N PRO A 79 -7.07 3.46 1.30
CA PRO A 79 -8.50 3.52 1.62
C PRO A 79 -9.35 2.82 0.56
N TYR A 80 -8.94 2.88 -0.71
CA TYR A 80 -9.69 2.31 -1.83
C TYR A 80 -9.67 0.77 -1.90
N CYS A 81 -8.59 0.11 -1.50
CA CYS A 81 -8.46 -1.35 -1.71
C CYS A 81 -7.98 -2.14 -0.49
N GLY A 82 -7.76 -1.47 0.64
CA GLY A 82 -7.31 -2.08 1.89
C GLY A 82 -5.88 -2.63 1.87
N TYR A 83 -5.11 -2.38 0.80
CA TYR A 83 -3.70 -2.79 0.77
C TYR A 83 -2.88 -2.00 1.78
N GLU A 84 -2.23 -2.73 2.69
CA GLU A 84 -1.26 -2.21 3.64
C GLU A 84 0.13 -2.17 2.97
N ASP A 85 0.67 -0.96 2.82
CA ASP A 85 2.04 -0.77 2.38
C ASP A 85 3.00 -0.97 3.55
N LYS A 86 3.60 -2.15 3.61
CA LYS A 86 4.54 -2.51 4.65
C LYS A 86 5.80 -1.66 4.60
N ASP A 87 6.20 -1.12 3.46
CA ASP A 87 7.42 -0.32 3.37
C ASP A 87 7.13 1.19 3.54
N SER A 88 5.94 1.54 4.06
CA SER A 88 5.49 2.93 4.21
C SER A 88 6.35 3.78 5.15
N TRP A 89 7.19 3.18 5.99
CA TRP A 89 8.19 3.90 6.79
C TRP A 89 9.30 4.56 5.95
N GLU A 90 9.49 4.13 4.69
CA GLU A 90 10.48 4.71 3.76
C GLU A 90 9.92 5.91 2.98
N LEU A 91 8.63 6.22 3.15
CA LEU A 91 8.02 7.36 2.50
C LEU A 91 8.59 8.67 3.03
N SER A 92 8.73 9.65 2.13
CA SER A 92 9.24 10.98 2.45
C SER A 92 8.26 11.73 3.35
N ASP A 93 8.77 12.61 4.22
CA ASP A 93 7.92 13.56 4.95
C ASP A 93 7.46 14.72 4.08
N ASP A 94 8.17 14.99 2.98
CA ASP A 94 7.91 16.13 2.09
C ASP A 94 6.87 15.82 0.99
N ASP A 95 6.51 14.55 0.82
CA ASP A 95 5.52 14.12 -0.17
C ASP A 95 4.13 13.99 0.49
N GLU A 96 3.13 14.66 -0.09
CA GLU A 96 1.73 14.55 0.38
C GLU A 96 0.96 13.44 -0.33
N LYS A 97 1.54 12.84 -1.38
CA LYS A 97 0.84 11.89 -2.26
C LYS A 97 1.65 10.63 -2.47
N HIS A 98 0.97 9.49 -2.36
CA HIS A 98 1.55 8.17 -2.57
C HIS A 98 0.72 7.37 -3.58
N ARG A 99 1.37 6.61 -4.46
CA ARG A 99 0.69 5.69 -5.37
C ARG A 99 0.64 4.30 -4.74
N CYS A 100 -0.54 3.82 -4.42
CA CYS A 100 -0.73 2.47 -3.90
C CYS A 100 -0.14 1.43 -4.87
N GLY A 101 0.82 0.63 -4.39
CA GLY A 101 1.45 -0.44 -5.17
C GLY A 101 0.49 -1.56 -5.59
N ARG A 102 -0.73 -1.62 -5.02
CA ARG A 102 -1.73 -2.63 -5.32
C ARG A 102 -2.73 -2.21 -6.38
N CYS A 103 -3.53 -1.17 -6.13
CA CYS A 103 -4.58 -0.75 -7.05
C CYS A 103 -4.17 0.44 -7.93
N GLY A 104 -2.99 1.03 -7.70
CA GLY A 104 -2.49 2.18 -8.46
C GLY A 104 -3.16 3.51 -8.12
N ALA A 105 -4.11 3.54 -7.17
CA ALA A 105 -4.74 4.77 -6.69
C ALA A 105 -3.70 5.73 -6.11
N ILE A 106 -3.92 7.03 -6.30
CA ILE A 106 -3.14 8.07 -5.63
C ILE A 106 -3.87 8.41 -4.34
N VAL A 107 -3.20 8.28 -3.21
CA VAL A 107 -3.71 8.59 -1.88
C VAL A 107 -2.96 9.78 -1.32
N SER A 108 -3.64 10.64 -0.59
CA SER A 108 -2.96 11.59 0.29
C SER A 108 -2.46 10.83 1.52
N TYR A 109 -1.30 11.20 2.06
CA TYR A 109 -0.86 10.63 3.34
C TYR A 109 -0.17 11.70 4.19
N GLU A 110 -0.16 11.45 5.49
CA GLU A 110 0.64 12.19 6.46
C GLU A 110 1.30 11.18 7.41
N ARG A 111 2.49 11.53 7.92
CA ARG A 111 3.17 10.73 8.94
C ARG A 111 3.11 11.45 10.28
N VAL A 112 2.44 10.84 11.26
CA VAL A 112 2.39 11.37 12.63
C VAL A 112 3.48 10.73 13.47
N VAL A 113 4.48 11.52 13.88
CA VAL A 113 5.56 11.08 14.78
C VAL A 113 5.29 11.59 16.19
N THR A 114 5.16 10.67 17.16
CA THR A 114 4.96 11.02 18.58
C THR A 114 6.28 10.88 19.35
N VAL A 115 6.64 11.91 20.13
CA VAL A 115 7.81 11.90 21.02
C VAL A 115 7.32 12.03 22.47
N GLU A 116 7.65 11.05 23.30
CA GLU A 116 7.22 11.00 24.70
C GLU A 116 8.43 10.96 25.65
N TYR A 117 8.32 11.62 26.81
CA TYR A 117 9.40 11.73 27.79
C TYR A 117 8.99 11.12 29.13
N ASN A 118 9.93 10.40 29.75
CA ASN A 118 9.84 9.97 31.13
C ASN A 118 10.99 10.61 31.91
N ALA A 119 10.70 11.16 33.09
CA ALA A 119 11.71 11.73 33.97
C ALA A 119 11.63 11.06 35.34
N SER A 120 12.80 10.79 35.93
CA SER A 120 12.93 10.31 37.30
C SER A 120 13.77 11.30 38.10
N PRO A 121 13.46 11.51 39.39
CA PRO A 121 14.22 12.45 40.22
C PRO A 121 15.64 11.93 40.43
N VAL A 122 16.63 12.82 40.27
CA VAL A 122 18.06 12.52 40.53
C VAL A 122 18.59 13.37 41.69
N GLU A 123 18.39 14.69 41.63
CA GLU A 123 18.82 15.61 42.67
C GLU A 123 17.81 16.75 42.82
N PRO A 124 17.37 17.10 44.06
CA PRO A 124 16.55 18.28 44.29
C PRO A 124 17.37 19.56 44.09
N PRO A 125 16.73 20.71 43.79
CA PRO A 125 17.45 21.98 43.67
C PRO A 125 18.09 22.39 45.01
N GLY A 126 19.24 23.07 44.94
CA GLY A 126 19.84 23.70 46.11
C GLY A 126 18.92 24.81 46.66
N ILE A 127 18.57 24.73 47.94
CA ILE A 127 17.67 25.69 48.59
C ILE A 127 18.50 26.82 49.19
N VAL A 128 18.21 28.07 48.80
CA VAL A 128 18.77 29.30 49.42
C VAL A 128 17.65 30.07 50.11
N THR A 129 17.90 30.53 51.33
CA THR A 129 16.91 31.29 52.11
C THR A 129 17.14 32.80 51.94
N ALA A 130 16.06 33.57 51.76
CA ALA A 130 16.09 35.03 51.65
C ALA A 130 15.01 35.67 52.55
N ASN A 131 15.22 36.93 52.96
CA ASN A 131 14.26 37.70 53.75
C ASN A 131 13.62 38.80 52.89
N TRP A 132 12.32 39.04 53.08
CA TRP A 132 11.62 40.21 52.53
C TRP A 132 12.17 41.50 53.15
N ILE A 133 12.17 42.58 52.38
CA ILE A 133 12.47 43.94 52.85
C ILE A 133 11.18 44.59 53.34
#